data_AF-A0A353BTI6-F1
#
_entry.id   AF-A0A353BTI6-F1
#
_cell.length_a   1.000
_cell.length_b   1.000
_cell.length_c   1.000
_cell.angle_alpha   90.00
_cell.angle_beta   90.00
_cell.angle_gamma   90.00
#
_symmetry.space_group_name_H-M   'P 1'
#
loop_
_entity.id
_entity.type
_entity.pdbx_description
1 polymer ?
#
loop_
_entity_poly.entity_id
_entity_poly.type
_entity_poly.pdbx_seq_one_letter_code
_entity_poly.pdbx_strand_id
1 'polypeptide(L)' 'MKVLYYDCFCGISGDMNLGALLDLGVDKDYLLQELGKLPVDSEYEMKINKAVKMGITGTKVDVILKHPDHDQHSHS' A
#
# COMPACT_ATOMS: atom_id res chain seq x y z
N MET A 1 -11.75 7.03 24.62
CA MET A 1 -10.52 6.74 23.85
C MET A 1 -10.93 6.45 22.41
N LYS A 2 -10.30 7.07 21.41
CA LYS A 2 -10.52 6.73 19.99
C LYS A 2 -9.36 5.84 19.55
N VAL A 3 -9.65 4.67 19.02
CA VAL A 3 -8.63 3.71 18.54
C VAL A 3 -8.93 3.31 17.10
N LEU A 4 -7.87 3.15 16.31
CA LEU A 4 -7.94 2.40 15.06
C LEU A 4 -7.58 0.96 15.40
N TYR A 5 -8.55 0.05 15.26
CA TYR A 5 -8.38 -1.36 15.58
C TYR A 5 -8.42 -2.19 14.30
N TYR A 6 -7.36 -2.96 14.06
CA TYR A 6 -7.29 -3.92 12.96
C TYR A 6 -7.62 -5.31 13.48
N ASP A 7 -8.73 -5.89 13.02
CA ASP A 7 -9.07 -7.30 13.23
C ASP A 7 -8.62 -8.11 12.00
N CYS A 8 -7.33 -8.43 11.95
CA CYS A 8 -6.72 -9.12 10.81
C CYS A 8 -6.22 -10.49 11.24
N PHE A 9 -7.04 -11.54 11.03
CA PHE A 9 -6.73 -12.90 11.46
C PHE A 9 -5.42 -13.47 10.87
N CYS A 10 -4.99 -12.98 9.70
CA CYS A 10 -3.76 -13.39 9.01
C CYS A 10 -2.76 -12.25 8.79
N GLY A 11 -2.91 -11.14 9.52
CA GLY A 11 -2.15 -9.92 9.30
C GLY A 11 -2.67 -9.09 8.11
N ILE A 12 -2.00 -7.97 7.87
CA ILE A 12 -2.30 -7.03 6.78
C ILE A 12 -0.98 -6.65 6.11
N SER A 13 -0.92 -6.72 4.78
CA SER A 13 0.22 -6.27 4.01
C SER A 13 0.29 -4.74 3.98
N GLY A 14 1.46 -4.19 3.66
CA GLY A 14 1.69 -2.74 3.67
C GLY A 14 0.77 -1.99 2.71
N ASP A 15 0.61 -2.48 1.49
CA ASP A 15 -0.28 -1.93 0.47
C ASP A 15 -1.78 -1.98 0.88
N MET A 16 -2.21 -3.06 1.53
CA MET A 16 -3.56 -3.17 2.10
C MET A 16 -3.79 -2.14 3.22
N ASN A 17 -2.79 -1.91 4.08
CA ASN A 17 -2.85 -0.87 5.12
C ASN A 17 -2.95 0.54 4.50
N LEU A 18 -2.14 0.84 3.47
CA LEU A 18 -2.22 2.11 2.74
C LEU A 18 -3.61 2.33 2.12
N GLY A 19 -4.19 1.29 1.49
CA GLY A 19 -5.54 1.33 0.96
C GLY A 19 -6.59 1.61 2.05
N ALA A 20 -6.47 0.94 3.20
CA ALA A 20 -7.36 1.13 4.34
C ALA A 20 -7.29 2.56 4.91
N LEU A 21 -6.10 3.15 5.04
CA LEU A 21 -5.94 4.53 5.50
C LEU A 21 -6.65 5.53 4.57
N LEU A 22 -6.52 5.35 3.26
CA LEU A 22 -7.20 6.19 2.27
C LEU A 22 -8.72 6.04 2.36
N ASP A 23 -9.24 4.82 2.51
CA ASP A 23 -10.69 4.59 2.68
C ASP A 23 -11.22 5.10 4.04
N LEU A 24 -10.39 5.19 5.07
CA LEU A 24 -10.70 5.81 6.35
C LEU A 24 -10.71 7.36 6.29
N GLY A 25 -10.32 7.95 5.15
CA GLY A 25 -10.35 9.38 4.90
C GLY A 25 -9.03 10.11 5.16
N VAL A 26 -7.91 9.38 5.29
CA VAL A 26 -6.59 10.02 5.26
C VAL A 26 -6.38 10.65 3.88
N ASP A 27 -5.96 11.91 3.87
CA ASP A 27 -5.68 12.61 2.62
C ASP A 27 -4.53 11.96 1.86
N LYS A 28 -4.70 11.82 0.54
CA LYS A 28 -3.74 11.13 -0.33
C LYS A 28 -2.40 11.88 -0.39
N ASP A 29 -2.44 13.20 -0.54
CA ASP A 29 -1.23 14.00 -0.72
C ASP A 29 -0.45 14.06 0.60
N TYR A 30 -1.15 14.13 1.72
CA TYR A 30 -0.56 13.94 3.05
C TYR A 30 0.16 12.59 3.18
N LEU A 31 -0.50 11.49 2.80
CA LEU A 31 0.09 10.15 2.88
C LEU A 31 1.35 10.02 2.01
N LEU A 32 1.30 10.53 0.78
CA LEU A 32 2.44 10.53 -0.14
C LEU A 32 3.60 11.40 0.37
N GLN A 33 3.31 12.56 0.95
CA GLN A 33 4.32 13.43 1.55
C GLN A 33 5.03 12.75 2.71
N GLU A 34 4.29 12.07 3.61
CA GLU A 34 4.88 11.38 4.74
C GLU A 34 5.73 10.17 4.30
N LEU A 35 5.27 9.41 3.30
CA LEU A 35 6.05 8.31 2.73
C LEU A 35 7.31 8.80 1.99
N GLY A 36 7.25 9.97 1.35
CA GLY A 36 8.39 10.59 0.67
C GLY A 36 9.53 11.01 1.60
N LYS A 37 9.34 11.01 2.92
CA LYS A 37 10.42 11.22 3.90
C LYS A 37 11.36 10.01 3.99
N LEU A 38 10.96 8.85 3.48
CA LEU A 38 11.79 7.67 3.41
C LEU A 38 12.74 7.78 2.19
N PRO A 39 14.04 7.49 2.33
CA PRO A 39 15.02 7.61 1.24
C PRO A 39 14.94 6.41 0.27
N VAL A 40 13.77 6.14 -0.30
CA VAL A 40 13.46 4.99 -1.18
C VAL A 40 12.49 5.36 -2.31
N ASP A 41 12.22 6.64 -2.53
CA ASP A 41 11.36 7.16 -3.60
C ASP A 41 11.88 6.84 -5.02
N SER A 42 13.20 6.64 -5.15
CA SER A 42 13.84 6.16 -6.37
C SER A 42 13.51 4.70 -6.71
N GLU A 43 13.08 3.89 -5.73
CA GLU A 43 12.98 2.43 -5.87
C GLU A 43 11.62 1.95 -6.41
N TYR A 44 10.57 2.74 -6.20
CA TYR A 44 9.21 2.33 -6.56
C TYR A 44 8.36 3.45 -7.14
N GLU A 45 7.27 3.06 -7.80
CA GLU A 45 6.12 3.88 -8.12
C GLU A 45 4.88 3.33 -7.41
N MET A 46 3.94 4.21 -7.06
CA MET A 46 2.68 3.82 -6.42
C MET A 46 1.51 4.11 -7.34
N LYS A 47 0.65 3.11 -7.56
CA LYS A 47 -0.64 3.28 -8.24
C LYS A 47 -1.77 3.13 -7.24
N ILE A 48 -2.61 4.15 -7.16
CA ILE A 48 -3.78 4.19 -6.27
C ILE A 48 -5.02 4.24 -7.16
N ASN A 49 -5.91 3.27 -7.02
CA ASN A 49 -7.16 3.20 -7.78
C ASN A 49 -8.28 2.59 -6.93
N LYS A 50 -9.53 2.81 -7.33
CA LYS A 50 -10.65 2.05 -6.78
C LYS A 50 -10.71 0.70 -7.47
N ALA A 51 -10.88 -0.35 -6.68
CA ALA A 51 -11.02 -1.71 -7.17
C ALA A 51 -12.25 -2.37 -6.55
N VAL A 52 -12.82 -3.33 -7.27
CA VAL A 52 -13.90 -4.20 -6.77
C VAL A 52 -13.39 -5.63 -6.73
N LYS A 53 -13.50 -6.27 -5.57
CA LYS A 53 -13.16 -7.68 -5.40
C LYS A 53 -14.32 -8.38 -4.72
N MET A 54 -14.87 -9.41 -5.35
CA MET A 54 -16.03 -10.16 -4.85
C MET A 54 -17.23 -9.25 -4.47
N GLY A 55 -17.47 -8.19 -5.25
CA GLY A 55 -18.56 -7.23 -5.00
C GLY A 55 -18.27 -6.17 -3.94
N ILE A 56 -17.11 -6.21 -3.28
CA ILE A 56 -16.70 -5.21 -2.29
C ILE A 56 -15.80 -4.18 -2.97
N THR A 57 -16.15 -2.90 -2.84
CA THR A 57 -15.35 -1.78 -3.37
C THR A 57 -14.39 -1.28 -2.30
N GLY A 58 -13.14 -1.05 -2.67
CA GLY A 58 -12.14 -0.43 -1.81
C GLY A 58 -11.05 0.27 -2.60
N THR A 59 -10.13 0.94 -1.91
CA THR A 59 -8.92 1.49 -2.52
C THR A 59 -7.85 0.42 -2.61
N LYS A 60 -7.37 0.18 -3.82
CA LYS A 60 -6.21 -0.65 -4.09
C LYS A 60 -4.99 0.23 -4.28
N VAL A 61 -3.94 -0.12 -3.56
CA VAL A 61 -2.61 0.46 -3.71
C VAL A 61 -1.71 -0.62 -4.30
N ASP A 62 -1.05 -0.32 -5.40
CA ASP A 62 -0.03 -1.18 -6.00
C ASP A 62 1.32 -0.47 -5.85
N VAL A 63 2.29 -1.15 -5.22
CA VAL A 63 3.68 -0.70 -5.11
C VAL A 63 4.50 -1.45 -6.16
N ILE A 64 4.99 -0.72 -7.16
CA ILE A 64 5.64 -1.29 -8.34
C ILE A 64 7.10 -0.89 -8.31
N LEU A 65 8.00 -1.87 -8.27
CA LEU A 65 9.44 -1.61 -8.26
C LEU A 65 9.92 -1.09 -9.62
N LYS A 66 10.77 -0.06 -9.62
CA LYS A 66 11.36 0.51 -10.83
C LYS A 66 12.50 -0.33 -11.40
N HIS A 67 13.16 -1.11 -10.54
CA HIS A 67 14.28 -1.98 -10.90
C HIS A 67 14.00 -3.44 -10.49
N PRO A 68 13.24 -4.21 -11.30
CA PRO A 68 12.81 -5.57 -10.95
C PRO A 68 13.94 -6.62 -10.99
N ASP A 69 15.13 -6.28 -11.51
CA ASP A 69 16.19 -7.24 -11.82
C ASP A 69 17.06 -7.69 -10.62
N HIS A 70 16.77 -7.26 -9.39
CA HIS A 70 17.60 -7.62 -8.22
C HIS A 70 17.23 -8.95 -7.53
N ASP A 71 16.17 -9.66 -7.95
CA ASP A 71 15.71 -10.91 -7.32
C ASP A 71 15.68 -12.12 -8.28
N GLN A 72 16.74 -12.35 -9.06
CA GLN A 72 16.98 -13.67 -9.66
C GLN A 72 17.58 -14.64 -8.64
N HIS A 73 16.82 -14.97 -7.59
CA HIS A 73 17.08 -16.19 -6.83
C HIS A 73 16.51 -17.38 -7.61
N SER A 74 17.34 -17.94 -8.48
CA SER A 74 17.15 -19.28 -9.06
C SER A 74 17.07 -20.30 -7.93
N HIS A 75 15.86 -20.63 -7.51
CA HIS A 75 15.63 -21.86 -6.77
C HIS A 75 15.61 -23.02 -7.76
N SER A 76 16.71 -23.78 -7.76
CA SER A 76 16.82 -25.13 -8.34
C SER A 76 15.84 -26.10 -7.68
#